data_AF-R7WM01-F1
#
_entry.id   AF-R7WM01-F1
#
_cell.length_a   1.000
_cell.length_b   1.000
_cell.length_c   1.000
_cell.angle_alpha   90.00
_cell.angle_beta   90.00
_cell.angle_gamma   90.00
#
_symmetry.space_group_name_H-M   'P 1'
#
loop_
_entity.id
_entity.type
_entity.pdbx_description
1 polymer ?
#
loop_
_entity_poly.entity_id
_entity_poly.type
_entity_poly.pdbx_seq_one_letter_code
_entity_poly.pdbx_strand_id
1 'polypeptide(L)'
;MKSGIPAVTPWFVSVFRAVIGFLLLCHGTSTLFAWPVAPWNGAATPFTEWPGGWAGSIELVAGVLLILGLFTRSAAFVASGTLAVAYFWKHQPDGALPIGNEGESAVLFCWALLALVFLGPGRVALDRLIGRSAPEREPSPRITESVS
;
A
#
# COMPACT_ATOMS: atom_id res chain seq x y z
N MET A 1 22.72 -18.74 -19.72
CA MET A 1 23.01 -17.72 -18.69
C MET A 1 21.73 -16.94 -18.43
N LYS A 2 20.96 -17.27 -17.38
CA LYS A 2 19.76 -16.49 -17.03
C LYS A 2 20.26 -15.26 -16.27
N SER A 3 20.43 -14.13 -16.95
CA SER A 3 20.57 -12.84 -16.28
C SER A 3 19.20 -12.49 -15.68
N GLY A 4 18.88 -13.15 -14.57
CA GLY A 4 17.69 -12.83 -13.79
C GLY A 4 17.86 -11.43 -13.23
N ILE A 5 16.86 -10.58 -13.47
CA ILE A 5 16.73 -9.26 -12.86
C ILE A 5 17.08 -9.41 -11.36
N PRO A 6 18.00 -8.61 -10.81
CA PRO A 6 18.35 -8.72 -9.40
C PRO A 6 17.07 -8.63 -8.58
N ALA A 7 16.85 -9.59 -7.69
CA ALA A 7 15.73 -9.55 -6.77
C ALA A 7 15.81 -8.21 -6.03
N VAL A 8 14.78 -7.36 -6.19
CA VAL A 8 14.71 -6.07 -5.51
C VAL A 8 14.92 -6.32 -4.02
N THR A 9 15.89 -5.64 -3.41
CA THR A 9 16.28 -5.91 -2.03
C THR A 9 15.05 -5.85 -1.11
N PRO A 10 14.72 -6.91 -0.36
CA PRO A 10 13.52 -6.94 0.48
C PRO A 10 13.41 -5.79 1.49
N TRP A 11 14.55 -5.21 1.87
CA TRP A 11 14.63 -3.98 2.67
C TRP A 11 14.13 -2.75 1.91
N PHE A 12 14.56 -2.57 0.66
CA PHE A 12 14.10 -1.46 -0.19
C PHE A 12 12.58 -1.50 -0.34
N VAL A 13 11.99 -2.68 -0.62
CA VAL A 13 10.52 -2.83 -0.71
C VAL A 13 9.82 -2.41 0.58
N SER A 14 10.42 -2.69 1.75
CA SER A 14 9.83 -2.31 3.04
C SER A 14 9.84 -0.80 3.25
N VAL A 15 10.96 -0.13 2.92
CA VAL A 15 11.08 1.33 3.01
C VAL A 15 10.17 2.01 1.99
N PHE A 16 10.20 1.55 0.74
CA PHE A 16 9.33 2.05 -0.33
C PHE A 16 7.85 1.95 0.07
N ARG A 17 7.41 0.76 0.54
CA ARG A 17 6.06 0.55 1.08
C ARG A 17 5.72 1.55 2.19
N ALA A 18 6.61 1.74 3.16
CA ALA A 18 6.37 2.65 4.28
C ALA A 18 6.26 4.11 3.84
N VAL A 19 7.11 4.55 2.90
CA VAL A 19 7.06 5.91 2.35
C VAL A 19 5.77 6.14 1.56
N ILE A 20 5.40 5.22 0.67
CA ILE A 20 4.14 5.31 -0.08
C ILE A 20 2.94 5.32 0.87
N GLY A 21 2.93 4.42 1.87
CA GLY A 21 1.88 4.39 2.88
C GLY A 21 1.78 5.68 3.70
N PHE A 22 2.92 6.28 4.06
CA PHE A 22 2.97 7.56 4.77
C PHE A 22 2.41 8.71 3.94
N LEU A 23 2.78 8.79 2.67
CA LEU A 23 2.24 9.85 1.80
C LEU A 23 0.73 9.69 1.58
N LEU A 24 0.27 8.45 1.39
CA LEU A 24 -1.17 8.15 1.29
C LEU A 24 -1.91 8.50 2.58
N LEU A 25 -1.30 8.23 3.73
CA LEU A 25 -1.82 8.64 5.04
C LEU A 25 -1.97 10.16 5.12
N CYS A 26 -0.96 10.93 4.67
CA CYS A 26 -1.04 12.39 4.62
C CYS A 26 -2.17 12.90 3.71
N HIS A 27 -2.38 12.27 2.54
CA HIS A 27 -3.49 12.62 1.64
C HIS A 27 -4.85 12.33 2.29
N GLY A 28 -5.01 11.16 2.91
CA GLY A 28 -6.23 10.80 3.62
C GLY A 28 -6.52 11.72 4.80
N THR A 29 -5.51 12.04 5.63
CA THR A 29 -5.71 12.94 6.77
C THR A 29 -5.97 14.38 6.35
N SER A 30 -5.29 14.84 5.29
CA SER A 30 -5.54 16.16 4.72
C SER A 30 -6.98 16.25 4.23
N THR A 31 -7.42 15.28 3.43
CA THR A 31 -8.77 15.24 2.87
C THR A 31 -9.85 15.19 3.96
N LEU A 32 -9.69 14.34 4.98
CA LEU A 32 -10.76 14.08 5.96
C LEU A 32 -10.74 14.98 7.19
N PHE A 33 -9.58 15.55 7.53
CA PHE A 33 -9.40 16.32 8.78
C PHE A 33 -8.76 17.69 8.57
N ALA A 34 -8.42 18.06 7.33
CA ALA A 34 -7.65 19.27 7.03
C ALA A 34 -6.32 19.36 7.82
N TRP A 35 -5.70 18.21 8.09
CA TRP A 35 -4.49 18.08 8.91
C TRP A 35 -3.53 17.04 8.30
N PRO A 36 -2.19 17.22 8.36
CA PRO A 36 -1.46 18.36 8.94
C PRO A 36 -1.50 19.63 8.06
N VAL A 37 -1.91 19.48 6.80
CA VAL A 37 -2.09 20.57 5.85
C VAL A 37 -3.49 20.45 5.26
N ALA A 38 -4.21 21.56 5.15
CA ALA A 38 -5.54 21.57 4.55
C ALA A 38 -5.47 21.28 3.04
N PRO A 39 -6.49 20.62 2.46
CA PRO A 39 -6.59 20.42 1.03
C PRO A 39 -6.76 21.76 0.29
N TRP A 40 -6.59 21.77 -1.02
CA TRP A 40 -6.58 23.00 -1.83
C TRP A 40 -7.85 23.85 -1.71
N ASN A 41 -9.00 23.21 -1.46
CA ASN A 41 -10.28 23.86 -1.24
C ASN A 41 -10.46 24.42 0.19
N GLY A 42 -9.47 24.24 1.06
CA GLY A 42 -9.39 24.82 2.40
C GLY A 42 -10.22 24.13 3.48
N ALA A 43 -10.94 23.05 3.18
CA ALA A 43 -11.85 22.41 4.13
C ALA A 43 -11.76 20.88 4.10
N ALA A 44 -11.95 20.28 5.28
CA ALA A 44 -12.10 18.84 5.40
C ALA A 44 -13.36 18.36 4.65
N THR A 45 -13.24 17.22 3.98
CA THR A 45 -14.34 16.54 3.29
C THR A 45 -14.96 15.50 4.22
N PRO A 46 -16.28 15.52 4.47
CA PRO A 46 -16.95 14.51 5.26
C PRO A 46 -16.73 13.10 4.70
N PHE A 47 -16.56 12.11 5.58
CA PHE A 47 -16.37 10.70 5.21
C PHE A 47 -17.43 10.13 4.25
N THR A 48 -18.66 10.64 4.34
CA THR A 48 -19.79 10.19 3.53
C THR A 48 -19.88 10.86 2.16
N GLU A 49 -19.09 11.90 1.91
CA GLU A 49 -19.17 12.67 0.68
C GLU A 49 -18.53 11.93 -0.50
N TRP A 50 -19.27 11.83 -1.60
CA TRP A 50 -18.77 11.24 -2.82
C TRP A 50 -18.23 12.30 -3.79
N PRO A 51 -17.05 12.11 -4.42
CA PRO A 51 -16.12 10.99 -4.23
C PRO A 51 -15.07 11.22 -3.14
N GLY A 52 -14.89 12.46 -2.66
CA GLY A 52 -13.73 12.87 -1.85
C GLY A 52 -13.62 12.19 -0.49
N GLY A 53 -14.72 12.05 0.24
CA GLY A 53 -14.75 11.40 1.56
C GLY A 53 -14.39 9.92 1.48
N TRP A 54 -14.88 9.23 0.46
CA TRP A 54 -14.56 7.83 0.20
C TRP A 54 -13.09 7.65 -0.21
N ALA A 55 -12.59 8.49 -1.10
CA ALA A 55 -11.17 8.46 -1.50
C ALA A 55 -10.25 8.69 -0.29
N GLY A 56 -10.49 9.76 0.47
CA GLY A 56 -9.71 10.07 1.67
C GLY A 56 -9.77 8.96 2.73
N SER A 57 -10.92 8.29 2.89
CA SER A 57 -11.06 7.16 3.81
C SER A 57 -10.21 5.96 3.38
N ILE A 58 -10.22 5.64 2.08
CA ILE A 58 -9.40 4.56 1.54
C ILE A 58 -7.92 4.89 1.67
N GLU A 59 -7.52 6.12 1.35
CA GLU A 59 -6.13 6.58 1.47
C GLU A 59 -5.62 6.52 2.91
N LEU A 60 -6.44 6.95 3.87
CA LEU A 60 -6.15 6.88 5.30
C LEU A 60 -5.92 5.43 5.75
N VAL A 61 -6.89 4.55 5.50
CA VAL A 61 -6.84 3.15 5.94
C VAL A 61 -5.73 2.39 5.23
N ALA A 62 -5.64 2.50 3.90
CA ALA A 62 -4.59 1.85 3.13
C ALA A 62 -3.21 2.40 3.50
N GLY A 63 -3.07 3.70 3.79
CA GLY A 63 -1.82 4.30 4.25
C GLY A 63 -1.32 3.66 5.55
N VAL A 64 -2.19 3.53 6.56
CA VAL A 64 -1.86 2.85 7.82
C VAL A 64 -1.48 1.38 7.58
N LEU A 65 -2.31 0.63 6.84
CA LEU A 65 -2.04 -0.78 6.54
C LEU A 65 -0.71 -0.95 5.81
N LEU A 66 -0.44 -0.09 4.84
CA LEU A 66 0.81 -0.09 4.10
C LEU A 66 1.97 0.22 5.02
N ILE A 67 1.95 1.25 5.88
CA ILE A 67 3.04 1.55 6.84
C ILE A 67 3.36 0.33 7.71
N LEU A 68 2.33 -0.31 8.25
CA LEU A 68 2.45 -1.48 9.12
C LEU A 68 2.88 -2.75 8.36
N GLY A 69 2.75 -2.74 7.02
CA GLY A 69 2.96 -3.92 6.19
C GLY A 69 1.92 -5.00 6.47
N LEU A 70 0.66 -4.58 6.68
CA LEU A 70 -0.51 -5.45 6.85
C LEU A 70 -1.31 -5.51 5.55
N PHE A 71 -1.68 -6.71 5.10
CA PHE A 71 -2.44 -6.93 3.87
C PHE A 71 -1.90 -6.15 2.66
N THR A 72 -0.57 -6.03 2.54
CA THR A 72 0.09 -5.08 1.62
C THR A 72 -0.47 -5.14 0.20
N ARG A 73 -0.68 -6.36 -0.33
CA ARG A 73 -1.18 -6.55 -1.71
C ARG A 73 -2.60 -6.04 -1.88
N SER A 74 -3.50 -6.38 -0.95
CA SER A 74 -4.89 -5.97 -1.00
C SER A 74 -5.04 -4.46 -0.79
N ALA A 75 -4.35 -3.90 0.21
CA ALA A 75 -4.35 -2.47 0.48
C ALA A 75 -3.81 -1.67 -0.72
N ALA A 76 -2.70 -2.12 -1.32
CA ALA A 76 -2.12 -1.47 -2.49
C ALA A 76 -3.02 -1.55 -3.73
N PHE A 77 -3.67 -2.69 -3.97
CA PHE A 77 -4.58 -2.85 -5.10
C PHE A 77 -5.79 -1.92 -5.01
N VAL A 78 -6.42 -1.86 -3.84
CA VAL A 78 -7.58 -0.98 -3.61
C VAL A 78 -7.18 0.49 -3.74
N ALA A 79 -6.10 0.91 -3.08
CA ALA A 79 -5.62 2.29 -3.18
C ALA A 79 -5.19 2.68 -4.60
N SER A 80 -4.57 1.76 -5.35
CA SER A 80 -4.23 1.97 -6.76
C SER A 80 -5.49 2.23 -7.61
N GLY A 81 -6.54 1.42 -7.41
CA GLY A 81 -7.82 1.63 -8.06
C GLY A 81 -8.46 2.98 -7.72
N THR A 82 -8.44 3.39 -6.45
CA THR A 82 -8.95 4.69 -6.02
C THR A 82 -8.27 5.85 -6.75
N LEU A 83 -6.94 5.81 -6.89
CA LEU A 83 -6.20 6.88 -7.57
C LEU A 83 -6.32 6.83 -9.08
N ALA A 84 -6.53 5.65 -9.67
CA ALA A 84 -6.93 5.54 -11.08
C ALA A 84 -8.28 6.24 -11.31
N VAL A 85 -9.28 5.97 -10.46
CA VAL A 85 -10.58 6.65 -10.52
C VAL A 85 -10.44 8.16 -10.30
N ALA A 86 -9.61 8.59 -9.33
CA ALA A 86 -9.33 9.99 -9.10
C ALA A 86 -8.73 10.67 -10.34
N TYR A 87 -7.78 10.03 -11.02
CA TYR A 87 -7.22 10.56 -12.26
C TYR A 87 -8.29 10.72 -13.34
N PHE A 88 -9.05 9.66 -13.66
CA PHE A 88 -10.02 9.73 -14.76
C PHE A 88 -11.23 10.64 -14.46
N TRP A 89 -11.65 10.75 -13.20
CA TRP A 89 -12.81 11.56 -12.84
C TRP A 89 -12.45 13.02 -12.55
N LYS A 90 -11.33 13.28 -11.88
CA LYS A 90 -10.94 14.64 -11.48
C LYS A 90 -9.95 15.29 -12.43
N HIS A 91 -8.88 14.59 -12.80
CA HIS A 91 -7.78 15.22 -13.53
C HIS A 91 -7.91 15.13 -15.05
N GLN A 92 -8.34 14.00 -15.60
CA GLN A 92 -8.44 13.80 -17.04
C GLN A 92 -9.34 14.83 -17.75
N PRO A 93 -10.49 15.28 -17.17
CA PRO A 93 -11.30 16.33 -17.78
C PRO A 93 -10.58 17.66 -17.97
N ASP A 94 -9.59 17.98 -17.12
CA ASP A 94 -8.87 19.26 -17.13
C ASP A 94 -7.68 19.26 -18.13
N GLY A 95 -7.34 18.11 -18.71
CA GLY A 95 -6.33 18.00 -19.76
C GLY A 95 -5.95 16.57 -20.11
N ALA A 96 -5.47 16.36 -21.34
CA ALA A 96 -5.13 15.02 -21.83
C ALA A 96 -3.87 14.41 -21.19
N LEU A 97 -2.92 15.25 -20.74
CA LEU A 97 -1.66 14.82 -20.17
C LEU A 97 -1.55 15.20 -18.69
N PRO A 98 -1.01 14.30 -17.83
CA PRO A 98 -0.86 14.56 -16.39
C PRO A 98 -0.18 15.89 -16.06
N ILE A 99 0.87 16.24 -16.80
CA ILE A 99 1.65 17.49 -16.62
C ILE A 99 0.81 18.76 -16.80
N GLY A 100 -0.29 18.68 -17.55
CA GLY A 100 -1.18 19.81 -17.83
C GLY A 100 -2.48 19.80 -17.01
N ASN A 101 -2.72 18.77 -16.20
CA ASN A 101 -3.99 18.58 -15.49
C ASN A 101 -3.82 18.29 -13.98
N GLU A 102 -2.61 18.51 -13.46
CA GLU A 102 -2.22 18.30 -12.06
C GLU A 102 -2.37 16.84 -11.56
N GLY A 103 -2.64 15.89 -12.45
CA GLY A 103 -2.86 14.48 -12.14
C GLY A 103 -1.60 13.63 -12.03
N GLU A 104 -0.41 14.23 -12.13
CA GLU A 104 0.87 13.51 -12.06
C GLU A 104 1.00 12.70 -10.76
N SER A 105 0.62 13.29 -9.63
CA SER A 105 0.65 12.61 -8.33
C SER A 105 -0.27 11.39 -8.32
N ALA A 106 -1.51 11.53 -8.79
CA ALA A 106 -2.48 10.43 -8.87
C ALA A 106 -1.96 9.27 -9.72
N VAL A 107 -1.37 9.56 -10.89
CA VAL A 107 -0.76 8.55 -11.77
C VAL A 107 0.44 7.88 -11.10
N LEU A 108 1.34 8.64 -10.51
CA LEU A 108 2.54 8.11 -9.86
C LEU A 108 2.20 7.19 -8.69
N PHE A 109 1.30 7.61 -7.80
CA PHE A 109 0.86 6.76 -6.71
C PHE A 109 0.10 5.53 -7.20
N CYS A 110 -0.78 5.67 -8.21
CA CYS A 110 -1.50 4.55 -8.79
C CYS A 110 -0.53 3.44 -9.26
N TRP A 111 0.51 3.81 -10.00
CA TRP A 111 1.51 2.86 -10.50
C TRP A 111 2.47 2.36 -9.42
N ALA A 112 2.86 3.22 -8.47
CA ALA A 112 3.69 2.82 -7.33
C ALA A 112 2.98 1.75 -6.46
N LEU A 113 1.69 1.96 -6.19
CA LEU A 113 0.85 1.02 -5.46
C LEU A 113 0.62 -0.26 -6.27
N LEU A 114 0.34 -0.15 -7.58
CA LEU A 114 0.21 -1.32 -8.45
C LEU A 114 1.51 -2.16 -8.46
N ALA A 115 2.68 -1.52 -8.46
CA ALA A 115 3.96 -2.22 -8.34
C ALA A 115 4.07 -2.96 -6.99
N LEU A 116 3.61 -2.36 -5.88
CA LEU A 116 3.58 -3.00 -4.56
C LEU A 116 2.68 -4.25 -4.51
N VAL A 117 1.63 -4.34 -5.33
CA VAL A 117 0.81 -5.56 -5.47
C VAL A 117 1.69 -6.74 -5.89
N PHE A 118 2.59 -6.53 -6.85
CA PHE A 118 3.47 -7.57 -7.37
C PHE A 118 4.71 -7.80 -6.49
N LEU A 119 5.33 -6.72 -6.00
CA LEU A 119 6.51 -6.78 -5.12
C LEU A 119 6.20 -7.42 -3.76
N GLY A 120 4.98 -7.22 -3.26
CA GLY A 120 4.53 -7.75 -1.97
C GLY A 120 5.06 -6.96 -0.76
N PRO A 121 4.96 -7.55 0.46
CA PRO A 121 5.11 -6.81 1.72
C PRO A 121 6.53 -6.38 2.12
N GLY A 122 7.58 -6.89 1.45
CA GLY A 122 8.98 -6.67 1.85
C GLY A 122 9.42 -7.53 3.05
N ARG A 123 10.62 -7.25 3.59
CA ARG A 123 11.23 -7.98 4.72
C ARG A 123 10.61 -7.65 6.07
N VAL A 124 10.29 -6.38 6.30
CA VAL A 124 9.71 -5.89 7.55
C VAL A 124 8.23 -5.67 7.29
N ALA A 125 7.39 -6.59 7.74
CA ALA A 125 5.94 -6.53 7.58
C ALA A 125 5.29 -7.29 8.73
N LEU A 126 4.33 -6.66 9.40
CA LEU A 126 3.63 -7.28 10.54
C LEU A 126 2.82 -8.52 10.11
N ASP A 127 2.45 -8.64 8.83
CA ASP A 127 1.83 -9.86 8.26
C ASP A 127 2.63 -11.14 8.61
N ARG A 128 3.96 -11.04 8.73
CA ARG A 128 4.81 -12.19 9.06
C ARG A 128 4.66 -12.69 10.50
N LEU A 129 4.18 -11.84 11.41
CA LEU A 129 3.92 -12.23 12.79
C LEU A 129 2.58 -12.98 12.91
N ILE A 130 1.64 -12.71 12.01
CA ILE A 130 0.30 -13.32 12.00
C ILE A 130 0.34 -14.78 11.48
N GLY A 131 1.34 -15.13 10.66
CA GLY A 131 1.49 -16.47 10.05
C GLY A 131 2.47 -17.45 10.74
N ARG A 132 3.10 -17.08 11.87
CA ARG A 132 4.16 -17.90 12.53
C ARG A 132 3.66 -18.82 13.65
N SER A 133 2.37 -19.14 13.69
CA SER A 133 1.80 -20.08 14.66
C SER A 133 1.74 -21.50 14.10
N ALA A 134 2.90 -22.14 13.91
CA ALA A 134 2.99 -23.59 13.87
C ALA A 134 4.14 -23.99 14.81
N PRO A 135 3.87 -24.60 15.98
CA PRO A 135 4.91 -25.11 16.85
C PRO A 135 5.70 -26.18 16.09
N GLU A 136 7.01 -26.13 16.27
CA GLU A 136 7.96 -27.13 15.78
C GLU A 136 7.49 -28.52 16.19
N ARG A 137 7.19 -29.38 15.22
CA ARG A 137 6.98 -30.81 15.49
C ARG A 137 8.30 -31.35 16.01
N GLU A 138 8.37 -31.54 17.32
CA GLU A 138 9.46 -32.23 17.99
C GLU A 138 9.75 -33.54 17.23
N PRO A 139 11.01 -33.82 16.83
CA PRO A 139 11.34 -35.07 16.16
C PRO A 139 10.97 -36.22 17.08
N SER A 140 10.02 -37.06 16.64
CA SER A 140 9.65 -38.28 17.37
C SER A 140 10.93 -39.08 17.65
N PRO A 141 11.20 -39.46 18.91
CA PRO A 141 12.40 -40.21 19.24
C PRO A 141 12.37 -41.49 18.42
N ARG A 142 13.37 -41.60 17.55
CA ARG A 142 13.58 -42.78 16.71
C ARG A 142 13.85 -43.92 17.68
N ILE A 143 12.85 -44.77 17.90
CA ILE A 143 13.02 -46.01 18.65
C ILE A 143 14.08 -46.79 17.89
N THR A 144 15.30 -46.78 18.41
CA THR A 144 16.31 -47.77 18.07
C THR A 144 15.72 -49.09 18.51
N GLU A 145 15.12 -49.81 17.58
CA GLU A 145 14.86 -51.24 17.75
C GLU A 145 16.22 -51.92 17.86
N SER A 146 16.69 -52.03 19.11
CA SER A 146 17.63 -53.05 19.52
C SER A 146 16.88 -54.38 19.57
N VAL A 147 16.84 -55.10 18.46
CA VAL A 147 16.43 -56.51 18.49
C VAL A 147 17.38 -57.33 17.59
N SER A 148 18.20 -58.09 18.31
CA SER A 148 18.90 -59.35 17.96
C SER A 148 20.03 -59.30 16.93
#